data_AF-A0A1G8SLV7-F1
#
_entry.id   AF-A0A1G8SLV7-F1
#
_cell.length_a   1.000
_cell.length_b   1.000
_cell.length_c   1.000
_cell.angle_alpha   90.00
_cell.angle_beta   90.00
_cell.angle_gamma   90.00
#
_symmetry.space_group_name_H-M   'P 1'
#
loop_
_entity.id
_entity.type
_entity.pdbx_description
1 polymer ?
#
loop_
_entity_poly.entity_id
_entity_poly.type
_entity_poly.pdbx_seq_one_letter_code
_entity_poly.pdbx_strand_id
1 'polypeptide(L)'
;MKPIEEAPQQFVSEAPRFVEAAAGSLVVAKVDEGPTLPVERVGPIRIIKRGLEDDETEVFEAASVPEATLVRNIQQSRERIVGCASNFAPLVQARDVVSAMDANELKEFLAAATYHALFLSCQPSQKSYPSSEHSHGVWTYFLLKALTGQAEAALGPGRYLTATSLQDYLRKEVPNYVTHHLTVKGNQIPRAIIEQSNTFQIRHVPEPKLPIAEAGDLSPVKVTPRDEYLEGREDGKVRMLDGFDKQRHKIFPTVTAKTNEFVRGLLATQIDDEIGGLYREAKKTLKMSARELVMDSGDGDGNLDCSYFRFSIEGQQDPDDASQYVIVRRLELREGWEDREKEIDDLFGSIFDSLVVEIDSRSLKFDALVELFERIESTHGGNLDEDRRSKRIEYAAADGARITIDVGEGRLALSKRNTSSCSELVDIARQYRFTLDGPSRLLLAST
;
A
#
# COMPACT_ATOMS: atom_id res chain seq x y z
N MET A 1 -11.46 -6.49 -60.48
CA MET A 1 -12.05 -7.69 -59.84
C MET A 1 -11.38 -7.87 -58.48
N LYS A 2 -12.02 -7.35 -57.42
CA LYS A 2 -11.88 -7.84 -56.04
C LYS A 2 -12.85 -9.03 -55.87
N PRO A 3 -12.59 -9.99 -54.97
CA PRO A 3 -13.19 -9.92 -53.61
C PRO A 3 -12.18 -10.27 -52.48
N ILE A 4 -12.21 -9.57 -51.32
CA ILE A 4 -12.90 -9.88 -50.02
C ILE A 4 -11.98 -10.74 -49.14
N GLU A 5 -11.38 -10.18 -48.08
CA GLU A 5 -11.89 -10.20 -46.68
C GLU A 5 -11.98 -11.64 -46.15
N GLU A 6 -11.39 -12.01 -45.01
CA GLU A 6 -11.94 -11.73 -43.69
C GLU A 6 -10.86 -12.02 -42.62
N ALA A 7 -10.69 -11.11 -41.65
CA ALA A 7 -10.65 -11.54 -40.25
C ALA A 7 -12.12 -11.50 -39.79
N PRO A 8 -12.64 -12.45 -38.98
CA PRO A 8 -12.62 -12.22 -37.53
C PRO A 8 -12.73 -13.51 -36.64
N GLN A 9 -12.56 -13.34 -35.31
CA GLN A 9 -13.38 -13.88 -34.19
C GLN A 9 -13.72 -15.40 -34.19
N GLN A 10 -13.64 -16.20 -33.12
CA GLN A 10 -13.93 -15.98 -31.71
C GLN A 10 -13.99 -17.36 -30.98
N PHE A 11 -13.87 -17.33 -29.65
CA PHE A 11 -14.47 -18.23 -28.64
C PHE A 11 -13.99 -19.70 -28.47
N VAL A 12 -13.26 -19.88 -27.35
CA VAL A 12 -13.54 -20.78 -26.20
C VAL A 12 -14.08 -22.20 -26.47
N SER A 13 -13.24 -23.20 -26.23
CA SER A 13 -13.45 -24.40 -25.39
C SER A 13 -12.11 -25.16 -25.46
N GLU A 14 -11.46 -25.75 -24.45
CA GLU A 14 -11.88 -26.44 -23.24
C GLU A 14 -10.66 -26.51 -22.31
N ALA A 15 -10.90 -26.46 -21.00
CA ALA A 15 -9.92 -26.89 -20.00
C ALA A 15 -9.55 -28.36 -20.22
N PRO A 16 -8.35 -28.77 -19.77
CA PRO A 16 -8.38 -29.76 -18.72
C PRO A 16 -7.62 -29.33 -17.47
N ARG A 17 -8.35 -29.45 -16.36
CA ARG A 17 -7.85 -29.62 -15.00
C ARG A 17 -6.72 -30.68 -14.98
N PHE A 18 -5.60 -30.39 -14.33
CA PHE A 18 -5.31 -30.88 -12.97
C PHE A 18 -3.94 -30.41 -12.48
N VAL A 19 -3.89 -30.26 -11.16
CA VAL A 19 -2.83 -29.74 -10.29
C VAL A 19 -1.52 -30.50 -10.40
N GLU A 20 -0.39 -29.80 -10.57
CA GLU A 20 0.89 -30.25 -10.03
C GLU A 20 1.62 -29.12 -9.30
N ALA A 21 1.85 -29.36 -8.01
CA ALA A 21 2.48 -28.46 -7.07
C ALA A 21 4.00 -28.39 -7.34
N ALA A 22 4.44 -27.38 -8.11
CA ALA A 22 5.84 -27.05 -8.22
C ALA A 22 6.27 -26.22 -7.01
N ALA A 23 7.17 -26.75 -6.19
CA ALA A 23 7.88 -25.97 -5.18
C ALA A 23 8.75 -24.92 -5.89
N GLY A 24 8.30 -23.66 -5.86
CA GLY A 24 9.08 -22.53 -6.37
C GLY A 24 10.32 -22.35 -5.52
N SER A 25 11.49 -22.62 -6.09
CA SER A 25 12.79 -22.39 -5.45
C SER A 25 13.49 -21.23 -6.14
N LEU A 26 13.95 -20.24 -5.38
CA LEU A 26 14.85 -19.21 -5.88
C LEU A 26 16.27 -19.51 -5.37
N VAL A 27 17.20 -19.71 -6.29
CA VAL A 27 18.63 -19.86 -6.01
C VAL A 27 19.30 -18.52 -6.29
N VAL A 28 19.89 -17.89 -5.27
CA VAL A 28 20.76 -16.72 -5.47
C VAL A 28 22.19 -17.13 -5.11
N ALA A 29 23.04 -17.22 -6.13
CA ALA A 29 24.48 -17.42 -5.96
C ALA A 29 25.22 -16.22 -6.59
N LYS A 30 26.20 -15.66 -5.88
CA LYS A 30 27.29 -14.93 -6.52
C LYS A 30 28.62 -15.20 -5.80
N VAL A 31 29.63 -15.47 -6.61
CA VAL A 31 31.05 -15.42 -6.23
C VAL A 31 31.68 -14.21 -6.95
N ASP A 32 32.16 -13.29 -6.11
CA ASP A 32 33.11 -12.17 -6.26
C ASP A 32 32.90 -10.89 -7.10
N GLU A 33 33.38 -9.82 -6.43
CA GLU A 33 33.84 -8.46 -6.79
C GLU A 33 33.01 -7.66 -7.81
N GLY A 34 31.90 -7.04 -7.35
CA GLY A 34 31.28 -5.94 -8.08
C GLY A 34 29.94 -5.48 -7.47
N PRO A 35 29.64 -4.16 -7.40
CA PRO A 35 28.57 -3.59 -6.56
C PRO A 35 27.15 -3.65 -7.14
N THR A 36 26.89 -4.45 -8.19
CA THR A 36 25.54 -4.58 -8.79
C THR A 36 25.24 -6.03 -9.18
N LEU A 37 24.03 -6.48 -8.84
CA LEU A 37 23.47 -7.79 -9.20
C LEU A 37 22.74 -7.70 -10.54
N PRO A 38 23.19 -8.41 -11.59
CA PRO A 38 22.28 -8.90 -12.61
C PRO A 38 21.57 -10.16 -12.07
N VAL A 39 20.24 -10.13 -12.00
CA VAL A 39 19.45 -11.33 -11.72
C VAL A 39 19.55 -12.25 -12.93
N GLU A 40 20.37 -13.30 -12.87
CA GLU A 40 20.65 -14.15 -14.03
C GLU A 40 19.49 -15.09 -14.39
N ARG A 41 18.64 -15.49 -13.42
CA ARG A 41 17.45 -16.31 -13.70
C ARG A 41 16.40 -16.28 -12.59
N VAL A 42 15.15 -16.01 -12.97
CA VAL A 42 13.94 -16.25 -12.15
C VAL A 42 13.06 -17.21 -12.93
N GLY A 43 12.83 -18.42 -12.41
CA GLY A 43 11.94 -19.38 -13.06
C GLY A 43 11.72 -20.65 -12.27
N PRO A 44 10.59 -21.36 -12.47
CA PRO A 44 10.32 -22.63 -11.82
C PRO A 44 11.31 -23.70 -12.31
N ILE A 45 11.93 -24.43 -11.38
CA ILE A 45 12.68 -25.65 -11.70
C ILE A 45 11.66 -26.80 -11.76
N ARG A 46 11.45 -27.37 -12.96
CA ARG A 46 10.69 -28.62 -13.12
C ARG A 46 11.58 -29.80 -12.72
N ILE A 47 11.17 -30.56 -11.73
CA ILE A 47 11.78 -31.86 -11.40
C ILE A 47 10.87 -32.94 -11.97
N ILE A 48 11.26 -33.54 -13.09
CA ILE A 48 10.53 -34.69 -13.68
C ILE A 48 11.13 -35.97 -13.10
N LYS A 49 10.27 -36.83 -12.55
CA LYS A 49 10.66 -38.14 -12.00
C LYS A 49 10.88 -39.12 -13.17
N ARG A 50 12.11 -39.64 -13.33
CA ARG A 50 12.43 -40.64 -14.37
C ARG A 50 12.09 -42.05 -13.86
N GLY A 51 11.27 -42.78 -14.61
CA GLY A 51 10.97 -44.19 -14.40
C GLY A 51 10.65 -44.89 -15.72
N LEU A 52 11.67 -45.58 -16.25
CA LEU A 52 11.73 -46.82 -17.05
C LEU A 52 10.70 -47.10 -18.17
N GLU A 53 11.24 -47.13 -19.41
CA GLU A 53 11.03 -48.06 -20.55
C GLU A 53 9.56 -48.30 -21.04
N ASP A 54 9.15 -48.04 -22.28
CA ASP A 54 9.74 -48.38 -23.59
C ASP A 54 9.35 -47.41 -24.74
N ASP A 55 10.28 -47.35 -25.71
CA ASP A 55 10.24 -47.06 -27.15
C ASP A 55 9.74 -45.73 -27.78
N GLU A 56 10.72 -45.15 -28.51
CA GLU A 56 10.68 -44.26 -29.68
C GLU A 56 10.07 -42.86 -29.56
N THR A 57 10.88 -41.86 -29.16
CA THR A 57 11.09 -40.62 -29.96
C THR A 57 12.30 -39.81 -29.47
N GLU A 58 12.93 -39.08 -30.40
CA GLU A 58 14.26 -38.44 -30.33
C GLU A 58 14.54 -37.54 -29.12
N VAL A 59 15.77 -37.68 -28.62
CA VAL A 59 16.37 -37.01 -27.46
C VAL A 59 16.90 -35.63 -27.86
N PHE A 60 16.43 -34.57 -27.21
CA PHE A 60 17.20 -33.33 -27.05
C PHE A 60 17.75 -33.27 -25.62
N GLU A 61 19.08 -33.35 -25.51
CA GLU A 61 19.82 -33.25 -24.24
C GLU A 61 19.88 -31.81 -23.70
N ALA A 62 19.53 -31.66 -22.42
CA ALA A 62 20.11 -30.65 -21.55
C ALA A 62 20.31 -31.27 -20.16
N ALA A 63 21.53 -31.20 -19.65
CA ALA A 63 22.02 -31.96 -18.49
C ALA A 63 21.17 -31.75 -17.21
N SER A 64 20.60 -32.84 -16.70
CA SER A 64 20.00 -32.89 -15.37
C SER A 64 21.07 -33.20 -14.33
N VAL A 65 21.15 -32.40 -13.26
CA VAL A 65 21.93 -32.76 -12.07
C VAL A 65 20.94 -33.27 -11.02
N PRO A 66 21.00 -34.56 -10.62
CA PRO A 66 20.10 -35.10 -9.62
C PRO A 66 20.25 -34.40 -8.25
N GLU A 67 19.14 -34.22 -7.51
CA GLU A 67 19.07 -33.60 -6.17
C GLU A 67 20.07 -34.20 -5.17
N ALA A 68 20.32 -35.51 -5.26
CA ALA A 68 21.33 -36.21 -4.46
C ALA A 68 22.77 -35.73 -4.75
N THR A 69 23.04 -35.22 -5.96
CA THR A 69 24.36 -34.72 -6.38
C THR A 69 24.58 -33.30 -5.87
N LEU A 70 23.55 -32.46 -5.82
CA LEU A 70 23.66 -31.09 -5.28
C LEU A 70 23.93 -31.12 -3.76
N VAL A 71 23.20 -31.95 -3.02
CA VAL A 71 23.39 -32.16 -1.57
C VAL A 71 24.75 -32.79 -1.29
N ARG A 72 25.18 -33.77 -2.11
CA ARG A 72 26.49 -34.41 -1.99
C ARG A 72 27.64 -33.48 -2.35
N ASN A 73 27.47 -32.55 -3.29
CA ASN A 73 28.46 -31.52 -3.62
C ASN A 73 28.59 -30.47 -2.51
N ILE A 74 27.48 -30.10 -1.86
CA ILE A 74 27.49 -29.23 -0.66
C ILE A 74 28.16 -29.95 0.52
N GLN A 75 27.90 -31.24 0.73
CA GLN A 75 28.58 -32.05 1.74
C GLN A 75 30.07 -32.27 1.46
N GLN A 76 30.47 -32.53 0.20
CA GLN A 76 31.88 -32.61 -0.20
C GLN A 76 32.61 -31.25 -0.06
N SER A 77 31.90 -30.15 -0.26
CA SER A 77 32.43 -28.80 0.00
C SER A 77 32.64 -28.56 1.51
N ARG A 78 31.71 -29.01 2.37
CA ARG A 78 31.90 -29.03 3.84
C ARG A 78 33.11 -29.86 4.26
N GLU A 79 33.32 -31.05 3.71
CA GLU A 79 34.46 -31.91 4.06
C GLU A 79 35.82 -31.31 3.63
N ARG A 80 35.88 -30.60 2.49
CA ARG A 80 37.09 -29.87 2.05
C ARG A 80 37.37 -28.63 2.90
N ILE A 81 36.35 -27.91 3.34
CA ILE A 81 36.50 -26.70 4.19
C ILE A 81 36.91 -27.08 5.62
N VAL A 82 36.37 -28.17 6.18
CA VAL A 82 36.75 -28.69 7.50
C VAL A 82 38.20 -29.20 7.52
N GLY A 83 38.73 -29.66 6.38
CA GLY A 83 40.14 -30.05 6.23
C GLY A 83 41.16 -28.90 6.31
N CYS A 84 40.76 -27.66 5.99
CA CYS A 84 41.65 -26.48 6.04
C CYS A 84 41.58 -25.69 7.36
N ALA A 85 40.63 -25.99 8.25
CA ALA A 85 40.39 -25.25 9.49
C ALA A 85 41.11 -25.83 10.73
N SER A 86 41.90 -26.90 10.58
CA SER A 86 42.57 -27.57 11.72
C SER A 86 43.75 -26.79 12.33
N ASN A 87 44.13 -25.63 11.76
CA ASN A 87 45.31 -24.87 12.19
C ASN A 87 45.04 -23.43 12.67
N PHE A 88 43.82 -23.08 13.08
CA PHE A 88 43.58 -21.78 13.70
C PHE A 88 42.69 -21.84 14.95
N ALA A 89 43.36 -21.91 16.10
CA ALA A 89 42.94 -21.26 17.34
C ALA A 89 44.21 -20.85 18.11
N PRO A 90 44.23 -19.78 18.92
CA PRO A 90 43.16 -18.84 19.25
C PRO A 90 43.62 -17.36 19.18
N LEU A 91 43.04 -16.55 18.30
CA LEU A 91 43.17 -15.09 18.38
C LEU A 91 41.90 -14.47 17.83
N VAL A 92 41.06 -13.97 18.74
CA VAL A 92 40.16 -12.81 18.64
C VAL A 92 38.92 -13.10 19.50
N GLN A 93 38.77 -12.29 20.55
CA GLN A 93 37.55 -12.18 21.33
C GLN A 93 36.44 -11.61 20.44
N ALA A 94 35.40 -12.39 20.18
CA ALA A 94 34.17 -11.89 19.57
C ALA A 94 33.51 -10.89 20.52
N ARG A 95 33.17 -9.70 20.02
CA ARG A 95 32.27 -8.74 20.67
C ARG A 95 31.07 -8.51 19.76
N ASP A 96 29.88 -8.69 20.34
CA ASP A 96 28.62 -8.14 19.87
C ASP A 96 28.73 -6.62 19.73
N VAL A 97 28.68 -6.10 18.50
CA VAL A 97 28.51 -4.67 18.22
C VAL A 97 27.65 -4.52 16.96
N VAL A 98 26.32 -4.56 17.11
CA VAL A 98 25.37 -4.18 16.05
C VAL A 98 24.39 -3.13 16.56
N SER A 99 24.88 -2.08 17.23
CA SER A 99 23.97 -1.00 17.71
C SER A 99 24.34 0.42 17.32
N ALA A 100 25.33 0.64 16.44
CA ALA A 100 25.66 2.00 15.98
C ALA A 100 26.47 2.05 14.66
N MET A 101 26.09 1.29 13.62
CA MET A 101 26.72 1.43 12.29
C MET A 101 25.95 2.44 11.44
N ASP A 102 26.65 3.37 10.79
CA ASP A 102 26.03 4.30 9.83
C ASP A 102 25.80 3.64 8.45
N ALA A 103 25.10 4.34 7.56
CA ALA A 103 24.70 3.78 6.26
C ALA A 103 25.90 3.44 5.34
N ASN A 104 27.03 4.15 5.47
CA ASN A 104 28.23 3.89 4.69
C ASN A 104 29.01 2.71 5.28
N GLU A 105 29.16 2.65 6.61
CA GLU A 105 29.77 1.52 7.32
C GLU A 105 28.99 0.22 7.08
N LEU A 106 27.66 0.28 7.08
CA LEU A 106 26.80 -0.85 6.75
C LEU A 106 27.02 -1.31 5.31
N LYS A 107 27.10 -0.37 4.36
CA LYS A 107 27.35 -0.70 2.94
C LYS A 107 28.69 -1.39 2.73
N GLU A 108 29.75 -0.93 3.39
CA GLU A 108 31.09 -1.54 3.33
C GLU A 108 31.09 -2.94 3.97
N PHE A 109 30.41 -3.10 5.11
CA PHE A 109 30.26 -4.39 5.79
C PHE A 109 29.52 -5.43 4.93
N LEU A 110 28.40 -5.03 4.29
CA LEU A 110 27.62 -5.92 3.43
C LEU A 110 28.37 -6.31 2.15
N ALA A 111 29.26 -5.44 1.65
CA ALA A 111 30.05 -5.68 0.44
C ALA A 111 31.20 -6.69 0.62
N ALA A 112 31.65 -6.92 1.85
CA ALA A 112 32.76 -7.83 2.17
C ALA A 112 32.34 -9.29 2.40
N ALA A 113 31.05 -9.60 2.33
CA ALA A 113 30.52 -10.92 2.68
C ALA A 113 30.55 -11.91 1.51
N THR A 114 31.11 -13.10 1.72
CA THR A 114 30.83 -14.28 0.88
C THR A 114 29.57 -14.96 1.39
N TYR A 115 28.61 -15.26 0.50
CA TYR A 115 27.33 -15.84 0.88
C TYR A 115 26.74 -16.78 -0.17
N HIS A 116 25.97 -17.75 0.31
CA HIS A 116 25.06 -18.57 -0.48
C HIS A 116 23.70 -18.54 0.21
N ALA A 117 22.64 -18.20 -0.52
CA ALA A 117 21.29 -18.22 0.02
C ALA A 117 20.31 -18.92 -0.93
N LEU A 118 19.58 -19.87 -0.36
CA LEU A 118 18.49 -20.58 -1.02
C LEU A 118 17.19 -20.23 -0.30
N PHE A 119 16.24 -19.64 -1.02
CA PHE A 119 14.90 -19.35 -0.50
C PHE A 119 13.89 -20.31 -1.12
N LEU A 120 13.18 -21.03 -0.25
CA LEU A 120 12.23 -22.09 -0.60
C LEU A 120 10.81 -21.64 -0.21
N SER A 121 9.86 -21.91 -1.10
CA SER A 121 8.45 -21.54 -0.91
C SER A 121 7.78 -22.17 0.32
N CYS A 122 8.26 -23.33 0.76
CA CYS A 122 7.74 -24.06 1.92
C CYS A 122 8.81 -24.98 2.53
N GLN A 123 8.59 -25.47 3.75
CA GLN A 123 9.43 -26.49 4.37
C GLN A 123 9.29 -27.85 3.66
N PRO A 124 10.26 -28.77 3.82
CA PRO A 124 10.10 -30.14 3.38
C PRO A 124 8.81 -30.74 3.93
N SER A 125 8.09 -31.51 3.10
CA SER A 125 6.77 -32.12 3.38
C SER A 125 5.56 -31.16 3.37
N GLN A 126 5.75 -29.86 3.16
CA GLN A 126 4.66 -28.90 2.96
C GLN A 126 4.36 -28.67 1.47
N LYS A 127 3.19 -28.08 1.19
CA LYS A 127 2.78 -27.67 -0.16
C LYS A 127 2.94 -26.15 -0.30
N SER A 128 3.35 -25.71 -1.48
CA SER A 128 3.25 -24.30 -1.87
C SER A 128 1.88 -24.06 -2.50
N TYR A 129 1.18 -23.02 -2.06
CA TYR A 129 -0.16 -22.70 -2.54
C TYR A 129 -0.14 -21.60 -3.61
N PRO A 130 -0.95 -21.73 -4.68
CA PRO A 130 -1.23 -20.64 -5.60
C PRO A 130 -2.17 -19.61 -4.96
N SER A 131 -2.07 -18.34 -5.37
CA SER A 131 -3.11 -17.33 -5.16
C SER A 131 -3.77 -17.03 -6.50
N SER A 132 -5.07 -17.34 -6.62
CA SER A 132 -5.88 -16.97 -7.77
C SER A 132 -6.08 -15.45 -7.87
N GLU A 133 -6.00 -14.76 -6.74
CA GLU A 133 -6.15 -13.30 -6.66
C GLU A 133 -4.96 -12.58 -7.29
N HIS A 134 -3.74 -13.06 -7.02
CA HIS A 134 -2.51 -12.38 -7.45
C HIS A 134 -1.86 -13.00 -8.70
N SER A 135 -2.51 -13.97 -9.36
CA SER A 135 -1.97 -14.69 -10.54
C SER A 135 -0.56 -15.31 -10.34
N HIS A 136 -0.17 -15.50 -9.08
CA HIS A 136 1.15 -15.99 -8.66
C HIS A 136 1.01 -17.00 -7.52
N GLY A 137 2.07 -17.76 -7.23
CA GLY A 137 2.18 -18.48 -5.95
C GLY A 137 2.16 -17.50 -4.77
N VAL A 138 1.53 -17.85 -3.65
CA VAL A 138 1.47 -16.97 -2.46
C VAL A 138 2.86 -16.49 -2.07
N TRP A 139 3.82 -17.42 -1.96
CA TRP A 139 5.21 -17.08 -1.66
C TRP A 139 5.86 -16.18 -2.72
N THR A 140 5.59 -16.43 -4.01
CA THR A 140 6.13 -15.63 -5.12
C THR A 140 5.60 -14.20 -5.08
N TYR A 141 4.33 -14.03 -4.78
CA TYR A 141 3.71 -12.71 -4.62
C TYR A 141 4.43 -11.89 -3.54
N PHE A 142 4.59 -12.43 -2.33
CA PHE A 142 5.29 -11.72 -1.26
C PHE A 142 6.78 -11.51 -1.56
N LEU A 143 7.45 -12.49 -2.19
CA LEU A 143 8.83 -12.32 -2.63
C LEU A 143 8.96 -11.15 -3.62
N LEU A 144 8.06 -11.07 -4.61
CA LEU A 144 8.07 -9.98 -5.58
C LEU A 144 7.82 -8.64 -4.89
N LYS A 145 6.83 -8.54 -3.99
CA LYS A 145 6.61 -7.34 -3.17
C LYS A 145 7.87 -6.89 -2.44
N ALA A 146 8.60 -7.80 -1.80
CA ALA A 146 9.86 -7.45 -1.12
C ALA A 146 10.95 -7.01 -2.11
N LEU A 147 11.10 -7.70 -3.25
CA LEU A 147 12.14 -7.40 -4.25
C LEU A 147 11.89 -6.11 -5.04
N THR A 148 10.62 -5.72 -5.23
CA THR A 148 10.22 -4.47 -5.88
C THR A 148 10.31 -3.28 -4.91
N GLY A 149 10.41 -3.54 -3.61
CA GLY A 149 10.40 -2.51 -2.59
C GLY A 149 9.01 -2.19 -2.06
N GLN A 150 7.99 -2.93 -2.50
CA GLN A 150 6.58 -2.75 -2.11
C GLN A 150 6.22 -3.31 -0.72
N ALA A 151 7.23 -3.71 0.04
CA ALA A 151 7.05 -4.27 1.37
C ALA A 151 8.08 -3.65 2.32
N GLU A 152 7.75 -2.50 2.89
CA GLU A 152 8.60 -1.83 3.90
C GLU A 152 8.96 -2.76 5.05
N ALA A 153 8.03 -3.61 5.48
CA ALA A 153 8.27 -4.58 6.55
C ALA A 153 9.40 -5.58 6.22
N ALA A 154 9.79 -5.72 4.94
CA ALA A 154 10.93 -6.53 4.50
C ALA A 154 12.26 -5.75 4.47
N LEU A 155 12.23 -4.42 4.55
CA LEU A 155 13.40 -3.57 4.40
C LEU A 155 14.01 -3.25 5.77
N GLY A 156 15.34 -3.37 5.85
CA GLY A 156 16.11 -2.97 7.02
C GLY A 156 16.49 -1.48 7.02
N PRO A 157 17.37 -1.06 7.94
CA PRO A 157 17.91 0.30 7.98
C PRO A 157 18.43 0.75 6.62
N GLY A 158 18.12 1.99 6.22
CA GLY A 158 18.52 2.53 4.92
C GLY A 158 17.85 1.87 3.71
N ARG A 159 16.69 1.22 3.88
CA ARG A 159 15.94 0.53 2.81
C ARG A 159 16.73 -0.58 2.12
N TYR A 160 17.61 -1.23 2.86
CA TYR A 160 18.32 -2.41 2.40
C TYR A 160 17.48 -3.67 2.62
N LEU A 161 17.14 -4.36 1.55
CA LEU A 161 16.65 -5.73 1.60
C LEU A 161 17.84 -6.65 1.83
N THR A 162 17.88 -7.31 2.99
CA THR A 162 18.92 -8.27 3.37
C THR A 162 18.38 -9.70 3.33
N ALA A 163 19.26 -10.69 3.37
CA ALA A 163 18.86 -12.09 3.42
C ALA A 163 17.99 -12.42 4.64
N THR A 164 18.36 -11.86 5.79
CA THR A 164 17.64 -12.02 7.06
C THR A 164 16.29 -11.31 7.02
N SER A 165 16.26 -10.04 6.60
CA SER A 165 15.00 -9.28 6.56
C SER A 165 14.00 -9.87 5.56
N LEU A 166 14.47 -10.37 4.41
CA LEU A 166 13.63 -11.10 3.46
C LEU A 166 13.12 -12.43 4.05
N GLN A 167 13.98 -13.18 4.73
CA GLN A 167 13.57 -14.44 5.38
C GLN A 167 12.48 -14.20 6.41
N ASP A 168 12.68 -13.22 7.30
CA ASP A 168 11.75 -12.92 8.39
C ASP A 168 10.40 -12.44 7.86
N TYR A 169 10.43 -11.55 6.87
CA TYR A 169 9.22 -11.08 6.18
C TYR A 169 8.44 -12.23 5.54
N LEU A 170 9.09 -13.07 4.73
CA LEU A 170 8.43 -14.21 4.08
C LEU A 170 7.89 -15.22 5.10
N ARG A 171 8.64 -15.47 6.18
CA ARG A 171 8.24 -16.37 7.26
C ARG A 171 7.02 -15.86 8.03
N LYS A 172 6.78 -14.54 8.05
CA LYS A 172 5.61 -13.91 8.67
C LYS A 172 4.43 -13.86 7.71
N GLU A 173 4.59 -13.26 6.54
CA GLU A 173 3.45 -12.90 5.68
C GLU A 173 2.85 -14.10 4.94
N VAL A 174 3.67 -15.07 4.52
CA VAL A 174 3.17 -16.23 3.76
C VAL A 174 2.25 -17.12 4.61
N PRO A 175 2.63 -17.55 5.83
CA PRO A 175 1.70 -18.30 6.68
C PRO A 175 0.46 -17.50 7.05
N ASN A 176 0.60 -16.20 7.32
CA ASN A 176 -0.53 -15.32 7.63
C ASN A 176 -1.54 -15.31 6.48
N TYR A 177 -1.07 -15.11 5.25
CA TYR A 177 -1.94 -15.10 4.08
C TYR A 177 -2.65 -16.45 3.86
N VAL A 178 -1.91 -17.56 3.94
CA VAL A 178 -2.47 -18.90 3.77
C VAL A 178 -3.54 -19.19 4.83
N THR A 179 -3.34 -18.72 6.06
CA THR A 179 -4.27 -18.95 7.17
C THR A 179 -5.56 -18.13 7.04
N HIS A 180 -5.46 -16.87 6.60
CA HIS A 180 -6.59 -15.94 6.62
C HIS A 180 -7.30 -15.78 5.27
N HIS A 181 -6.62 -16.02 4.14
CA HIS A 181 -7.15 -15.72 2.81
C HIS A 181 -7.41 -16.96 1.95
N LEU A 182 -6.84 -18.12 2.28
CA LEU A 182 -7.10 -19.35 1.54
C LEU A 182 -8.15 -20.22 2.24
N THR A 183 -9.10 -20.74 1.45
CA THR A 183 -10.10 -21.71 1.94
C THR A 183 -9.47 -23.07 2.25
N VAL A 184 -8.33 -23.39 1.62
CA VAL A 184 -7.63 -24.66 1.80
C VAL A 184 -6.87 -24.63 3.12
N LYS A 185 -7.29 -25.47 4.07
CA LYS A 185 -6.58 -25.64 5.34
C LYS A 185 -5.26 -26.37 5.11
N GLY A 186 -4.16 -25.66 5.26
CA GLY A 186 -2.81 -26.24 5.26
C GLY A 186 -1.74 -25.23 5.63
N ASN A 187 -0.52 -25.73 5.82
CA ASN A 187 0.60 -24.92 6.27
C ASN A 187 1.58 -24.71 5.12
N GLN A 188 1.94 -23.46 4.88
CA GLN A 188 3.07 -23.09 4.04
C GLN A 188 3.99 -22.18 4.83
N ILE A 189 5.12 -22.73 5.27
CA ILE A 189 6.13 -22.03 6.05
C ILE A 189 7.37 -21.91 5.16
N PRO A 190 7.68 -20.71 4.63
CA PRO A 190 8.89 -20.53 3.84
C PRO A 190 10.16 -20.89 4.62
N ARG A 191 11.17 -21.37 3.90
CA ARG A 191 12.47 -21.74 4.48
C ARG A 191 13.59 -21.07 3.70
N ALA A 192 14.53 -20.46 4.42
CA ALA A 192 15.80 -20.06 3.84
C ALA A 192 16.92 -20.98 4.34
N ILE A 193 17.86 -21.33 3.45
CA ILE A 193 19.16 -21.92 3.81
C ILE A 193 20.19 -20.88 3.44
N ILE A 194 20.79 -20.27 4.46
CA ILE A 194 21.74 -19.16 4.29
C ILE A 194 23.06 -19.60 4.90
N GLU A 195 24.09 -19.69 4.07
CA GLU A 195 25.48 -19.87 4.47
C GLU A 195 26.21 -18.55 4.22
N GLN A 196 26.52 -17.83 5.29
CA GLN A 196 27.11 -16.49 5.19
C GLN A 196 28.13 -16.26 6.30
N SER A 197 29.15 -15.46 6.00
CA SER A 197 30.11 -14.96 7.00
C SER A 197 29.52 -13.82 7.84
N ASN A 198 28.64 -13.02 7.23
CA ASN A 198 27.90 -11.89 7.81
C ASN A 198 26.56 -11.72 7.08
N THR A 199 25.62 -10.91 7.61
CA THR A 199 24.43 -10.50 6.85
C THR A 199 24.85 -9.89 5.52
N PHE A 200 24.17 -10.23 4.42
CA PHE A 200 24.47 -9.66 3.11
C PHE A 200 23.26 -8.95 2.49
N GLN A 201 23.57 -7.98 1.63
CA GLN A 201 22.60 -7.23 0.87
C GLN A 201 22.06 -8.05 -0.31
N ILE A 202 20.74 -8.19 -0.40
CA ILE A 202 20.08 -8.65 -1.63
C ILE A 202 19.87 -7.48 -2.57
N ARG A 203 19.34 -6.36 -2.06
CA ARG A 203 19.04 -5.18 -2.87
C ARG A 203 19.00 -3.93 -2.00
N HIS A 204 19.47 -2.81 -2.52
CA HIS A 204 19.10 -1.49 -1.99
C HIS A 204 17.89 -1.00 -2.77
N VAL A 205 16.80 -0.71 -2.06
CA VAL A 205 15.59 -0.15 -2.66
C VAL A 205 15.65 1.36 -2.46
N PRO A 206 15.96 2.15 -3.50
CA PRO A 206 15.96 3.60 -3.35
C PRO A 206 14.57 4.07 -2.92
N GLU A 207 14.51 5.16 -2.17
CA GLU A 207 13.23 5.81 -1.88
C GLU A 207 12.49 6.09 -3.20
N PRO A 208 11.17 5.83 -3.27
CA PRO A 208 10.37 6.24 -4.41
C PRO A 208 10.58 7.73 -4.66
N LYS A 209 11.17 8.08 -5.79
CA LYS A 209 11.25 9.48 -6.21
C LYS A 209 9.87 9.91 -6.67
N LEU A 210 9.01 10.31 -5.74
CA LEU A 210 7.78 11.00 -6.09
C LEU A 210 8.13 12.27 -6.86
N PRO A 211 7.52 12.61 -8.00
CA PRO A 211 7.76 13.92 -8.60
C PRO A 211 7.40 15.02 -7.58
N ILE A 212 8.22 16.06 -7.50
CA ILE A 212 7.82 17.27 -6.74
C ILE A 212 6.69 17.89 -7.55
N ALA A 213 5.58 18.22 -6.90
CA ALA A 213 4.48 18.93 -7.54
C ALA A 213 5.02 20.20 -8.23
N GLU A 214 4.47 20.56 -9.40
CA GLU A 214 4.89 21.79 -10.10
C GLU A 214 4.73 23.03 -9.22
N ALA A 215 3.81 22.97 -8.26
CA ALA A 215 3.53 24.02 -7.31
C ALA A 215 4.49 24.10 -6.12
N GLY A 216 5.59 23.35 -6.12
CA GLY A 216 6.67 23.47 -5.14
C GLY A 216 6.75 22.34 -4.11
N ASP A 217 7.87 22.32 -3.39
CA ASP A 217 8.17 21.34 -2.34
C ASP A 217 7.71 21.87 -0.97
N LEU A 218 6.77 21.16 -0.32
CA LEU A 218 6.30 21.49 1.04
C LEU A 218 7.05 20.72 2.13
N SER A 219 8.21 20.13 1.82
CA SER A 219 9.10 19.55 2.82
C SER A 219 9.49 20.50 3.97
N PRO A 220 9.55 21.84 3.83
CA PRO A 220 9.77 22.72 4.98
C PRO A 220 8.61 22.74 6.00
N VAL A 221 7.41 22.33 5.59
CA VAL A 221 6.24 22.22 6.47
C VAL A 221 6.33 20.92 7.24
N LYS A 222 6.56 21.04 8.55
CA LYS A 222 6.48 19.91 9.47
C LYS A 222 5.04 19.70 9.90
N VAL A 223 4.53 18.51 9.65
CA VAL A 223 3.18 18.08 9.98
C VAL A 223 3.27 16.92 10.95
N THR A 224 2.52 16.99 12.05
CA THR A 224 2.29 15.86 12.95
C THR A 224 0.83 15.42 12.75
N PRO A 225 0.57 14.43 11.88
CA PRO A 225 -0.79 13.95 11.64
C PRO A 225 -1.40 13.36 12.91
N ARG A 226 -2.64 13.74 13.19
CA ARG A 226 -3.49 13.12 14.22
C ARG A 226 -4.49 12.18 13.58
N ASP A 227 -5.07 12.61 12.46
CA ASP A 227 -5.98 11.83 11.64
C ASP A 227 -5.82 12.20 10.17
N GLU A 228 -6.14 11.25 9.30
CA GLU A 228 -5.99 11.35 7.84
C GLU A 228 -7.15 10.66 7.14
N TYR A 229 -7.89 11.41 6.34
CA TYR A 229 -9.08 10.90 5.65
C TYR A 229 -9.34 11.65 4.35
N LEU A 230 -10.07 11.02 3.44
CA LEU A 230 -10.65 11.69 2.28
C LEU A 230 -11.96 12.33 2.68
N GLU A 231 -12.23 13.56 2.25
CA GLU A 231 -13.43 14.32 2.56
C GLU A 231 -14.18 14.71 1.29
N GLY A 232 -15.50 14.61 1.37
CA GLY A 232 -16.43 15.02 0.33
C GLY A 232 -17.53 15.84 0.98
N ARG A 233 -17.79 17.03 0.44
CA ARG A 233 -18.76 17.96 1.00
C ARG A 233 -19.86 18.26 0.01
N GLU A 234 -21.09 18.16 0.46
CA GLU A 234 -22.28 18.54 -0.30
C GLU A 234 -23.07 19.58 0.49
N ASP A 235 -23.26 20.76 -0.10
CA ASP A 235 -24.07 21.82 0.49
C ASP A 235 -25.38 21.99 -0.30
N GLY A 236 -26.47 22.29 0.39
CA GLY A 236 -27.75 22.53 -0.26
C GLY A 236 -28.74 23.29 0.62
N LYS A 237 -29.88 23.68 0.04
CA LYS A 237 -30.87 24.50 0.75
C LYS A 237 -31.83 23.62 1.54
N VAL A 238 -32.01 23.89 2.85
CA VAL A 238 -32.94 23.15 3.72
C VAL A 238 -34.35 23.10 3.14
N ARG A 239 -34.82 24.20 2.53
CA ARG A 239 -36.16 24.30 1.93
C ARG A 239 -36.39 23.40 0.69
N MET A 240 -35.32 22.80 0.17
CA MET A 240 -35.33 21.89 -0.97
C MET A 240 -35.22 20.43 -0.56
N LEU A 241 -34.98 20.16 0.73
CA LEU A 241 -34.95 18.80 1.24
C LEU A 241 -36.33 18.16 1.17
N ASP A 242 -36.34 16.87 0.88
CA ASP A 242 -37.55 16.06 0.95
C ASP A 242 -38.10 16.07 2.38
N GLY A 243 -39.42 16.14 2.52
CA GLY A 243 -40.09 16.31 3.81
C GLY A 243 -40.19 17.76 4.31
N PHE A 244 -39.54 18.74 3.67
CA PHE A 244 -39.72 20.15 4.04
C PHE A 244 -41.04 20.73 3.50
N ASP A 245 -42.04 20.89 4.38
CA ASP A 245 -43.31 21.57 4.06
C ASP A 245 -43.17 23.10 4.17
N LYS A 246 -43.19 23.80 3.03
CA LYS A 246 -43.09 25.27 2.96
C LYS A 246 -44.23 26.03 3.64
N GLN A 247 -45.37 25.40 3.90
CA GLN A 247 -46.50 26.03 4.60
C GLN A 247 -46.40 25.88 6.12
N ARG A 248 -45.82 24.77 6.60
CA ARG A 248 -45.76 24.43 8.03
C ARG A 248 -44.42 24.70 8.67
N HIS A 249 -43.33 24.51 7.93
CA HIS A 249 -41.97 24.64 8.44
C HIS A 249 -41.43 26.04 8.17
N LYS A 250 -40.64 26.54 9.13
CA LYS A 250 -39.96 27.83 9.04
C LYS A 250 -38.48 27.60 9.32
N ILE A 251 -37.65 28.30 8.54
CA ILE A 251 -36.21 28.37 8.81
C ILE A 251 -35.99 29.54 9.76
N PHE A 252 -35.45 29.25 10.93
CA PHE A 252 -35.04 30.28 11.88
C PHE A 252 -33.64 30.79 11.52
N PRO A 253 -33.33 32.06 11.77
CA PRO A 253 -32.04 32.66 11.40
C PRO A 253 -30.86 32.17 12.24
N THR A 254 -31.10 31.35 13.27
CA THR A 254 -30.08 30.87 14.20
C THR A 254 -30.10 29.35 14.25
N VAL A 255 -28.92 28.75 14.15
CA VAL A 255 -28.73 27.32 14.33
C VAL A 255 -28.75 26.99 15.81
N THR A 256 -29.56 26.00 16.17
CA THR A 256 -29.69 25.45 17.53
C THR A 256 -29.71 23.93 17.44
N ALA A 257 -29.49 23.23 18.55
CA ALA A 257 -29.59 21.77 18.57
C ALA A 257 -30.92 21.25 17.99
N LYS A 258 -32.04 21.93 18.26
CA LYS A 258 -33.36 21.54 17.75
C LYS A 258 -33.54 21.80 16.26
N THR A 259 -33.01 22.91 15.74
CA THR A 259 -33.11 23.19 14.30
C THR A 259 -32.19 22.25 13.52
N ASN A 260 -31.04 21.90 14.09
CA ASN A 260 -30.15 20.90 13.54
C ASN A 260 -30.79 19.50 13.53
N GLU A 261 -31.39 19.06 14.65
CA GLU A 261 -32.12 17.79 14.75
C GLU A 261 -33.25 17.71 13.72
N PHE A 262 -33.98 18.80 13.50
CA PHE A 262 -34.99 18.88 12.45
C PHE A 262 -34.39 18.68 11.04
N VAL A 263 -33.30 19.37 10.71
CA VAL A 263 -32.63 19.21 9.39
C VAL A 263 -32.07 17.80 9.22
N ARG A 264 -31.45 17.24 10.27
CA ARG A 264 -30.99 15.85 10.33
C ARG A 264 -32.11 14.84 10.06
N GLY A 265 -33.27 15.07 10.67
CA GLY A 265 -34.47 14.26 10.40
C GLY A 265 -34.95 14.31 8.94
N LEU A 266 -34.76 15.43 8.24
CA LEU A 266 -35.06 15.53 6.80
C LEU A 266 -34.03 14.78 5.94
N LEU A 267 -32.77 14.77 6.37
CA LEU A 267 -31.67 14.10 5.66
C LEU A 267 -31.63 12.57 5.90
N ALA A 268 -32.24 12.08 6.99
CA ALA A 268 -32.15 10.71 7.44
C ALA A 268 -32.40 9.68 6.32
N THR A 269 -33.53 9.79 5.60
CA THR A 269 -33.86 8.84 4.52
C THR A 269 -32.82 8.84 3.40
N GLN A 270 -32.35 10.01 2.97
CA GLN A 270 -31.35 10.12 1.91
C GLN A 270 -30.03 9.44 2.34
N ILE A 271 -29.62 9.68 3.58
CA ILE A 271 -28.39 9.13 4.14
C ILE A 271 -28.50 7.61 4.36
N ASP A 272 -29.63 7.12 4.86
CA ASP A 272 -29.92 5.69 4.99
C ASP A 272 -29.87 4.97 3.64
N ASP A 273 -30.47 5.57 2.60
CA ASP A 273 -30.46 5.03 1.25
C ASP A 273 -29.04 5.00 0.65
N GLU A 274 -28.25 6.05 0.87
CA GLU A 274 -26.86 6.13 0.41
C GLU A 274 -25.99 5.07 1.09
N ILE A 275 -26.04 4.97 2.42
CA ILE A 275 -25.31 3.96 3.20
C ILE A 275 -25.75 2.54 2.82
N GLY A 276 -27.05 2.31 2.67
CA GLY A 276 -27.59 1.02 2.21
C GLY A 276 -27.19 0.68 0.77
N GLY A 277 -26.98 1.69 -0.08
CA GLY A 277 -26.38 1.56 -1.41
C GLY A 277 -24.93 1.09 -1.32
N LEU A 278 -24.10 1.87 -0.62
CA LEU A 278 -22.67 1.59 -0.42
C LEU A 278 -22.44 0.22 0.23
N TYR A 279 -23.25 -0.17 1.21
CA TYR A 279 -23.15 -1.49 1.83
C TYR A 279 -23.36 -2.64 0.83
N ARG A 280 -24.38 -2.53 -0.03
CA ARG A 280 -24.66 -3.55 -1.05
C ARG A 280 -23.56 -3.62 -2.09
N GLU A 281 -23.04 -2.47 -2.50
CA GLU A 281 -21.95 -2.38 -3.46
C GLU A 281 -20.64 -2.92 -2.87
N ALA A 282 -20.26 -2.50 -1.67
CA ALA A 282 -19.08 -2.98 -0.97
C ALA A 282 -19.09 -4.52 -0.81
N LYS A 283 -20.23 -5.12 -0.43
CA LYS A 283 -20.35 -6.60 -0.37
C LYS A 283 -20.07 -7.28 -1.70
N LYS A 284 -20.50 -6.67 -2.81
CA LYS A 284 -20.32 -7.20 -4.15
C LYS A 284 -18.89 -7.02 -4.62
N THR A 285 -18.35 -5.81 -4.52
CA THR A 285 -17.04 -5.42 -5.06
C THR A 285 -15.91 -6.05 -4.24
N LEU A 286 -15.97 -5.96 -2.91
CA LEU A 286 -14.95 -6.50 -2.01
C LEU A 286 -15.19 -7.96 -1.62
N LYS A 287 -16.29 -8.57 -2.08
CA LYS A 287 -16.70 -9.96 -1.78
C LYS A 287 -16.76 -10.26 -0.28
N MET A 288 -17.12 -9.26 0.52
CA MET A 288 -17.16 -9.38 1.99
C MET A 288 -18.49 -9.97 2.47
N SER A 289 -18.42 -10.72 3.57
CA SER A 289 -19.59 -11.23 4.28
C SER A 289 -20.21 -10.14 5.16
N ALA A 290 -21.46 -10.36 5.59
CA ALA A 290 -22.15 -9.44 6.51
C ALA A 290 -21.50 -9.34 7.90
N ARG A 291 -20.53 -10.22 8.23
CA ARG A 291 -19.78 -10.15 9.49
C ARG A 291 -18.52 -9.29 9.39
N GLU A 292 -18.02 -9.06 8.18
CA GLU A 292 -16.79 -8.32 7.91
C GLU A 292 -17.06 -6.87 7.52
N LEU A 293 -18.31 -6.56 7.18
CA LEU A 293 -18.79 -5.23 6.83
C LEU A 293 -19.89 -4.82 7.81
N VAL A 294 -19.59 -3.85 8.67
CA VAL A 294 -20.50 -3.29 9.67
C VAL A 294 -21.11 -2.01 9.10
N MET A 295 -22.42 -1.89 9.23
CA MET A 295 -23.19 -0.74 8.76
C MET A 295 -24.12 -0.29 9.87
N ASP A 296 -24.17 1.00 10.11
CA ASP A 296 -25.11 1.64 11.02
C ASP A 296 -25.55 2.98 10.41
N SER A 297 -26.82 3.32 10.55
CA SER A 297 -27.35 4.59 10.05
C SER A 297 -28.59 4.99 10.84
N GLY A 298 -28.80 6.29 10.98
CA GLY A 298 -29.92 6.84 11.73
C GLY A 298 -29.72 8.32 12.05
N ASP A 299 -30.83 9.02 12.26
CA ASP A 299 -30.86 10.43 12.68
C ASP A 299 -30.01 11.37 11.82
N GLY A 300 -29.91 11.10 10.51
CA GLY A 300 -29.12 11.93 9.58
C GLY A 300 -27.61 11.66 9.60
N ASP A 301 -27.17 10.56 10.21
CA ASP A 301 -25.77 10.10 10.18
C ASP A 301 -25.71 8.64 9.70
N GLY A 302 -24.53 8.20 9.27
CA GLY A 302 -24.27 6.80 9.01
C GLY A 302 -22.80 6.44 8.92
N ASN A 303 -22.51 5.15 9.05
CA ASN A 303 -21.18 4.59 8.94
C ASN A 303 -21.17 3.27 8.17
N LEU A 304 -20.02 2.99 7.56
CA LEU A 304 -19.72 1.73 6.90
C LEU A 304 -18.26 1.37 7.20
N ASP A 305 -18.07 0.30 7.98
CA ASP A 305 -16.80 -0.08 8.60
C ASP A 305 -16.36 -1.48 8.13
N CYS A 306 -15.09 -1.61 7.71
CA CYS A 306 -14.48 -2.90 7.39
C CYS A 306 -12.97 -2.93 7.71
N SER A 307 -12.26 -4.00 7.36
CA SER A 307 -10.81 -4.09 7.60
C SER A 307 -10.00 -3.06 6.82
N TYR A 308 -10.47 -2.62 5.65
CA TYR A 308 -9.72 -1.76 4.72
C TYR A 308 -10.05 -0.28 4.84
N PHE A 309 -11.22 0.08 5.38
CA PHE A 309 -11.62 1.47 5.52
C PHE A 309 -12.67 1.66 6.61
N ARG A 310 -12.84 2.93 6.99
CA ARG A 310 -14.00 3.46 7.71
C ARG A 310 -14.60 4.60 6.90
N PHE A 311 -15.85 4.43 6.49
CA PHE A 311 -16.63 5.48 5.88
C PHE A 311 -17.64 6.03 6.90
N SER A 312 -17.80 7.34 6.94
CA SER A 312 -18.85 8.02 7.68
C SER A 312 -19.48 9.12 6.85
N ILE A 313 -20.76 9.36 7.09
CA ILE A 313 -21.54 10.45 6.50
C ILE A 313 -22.33 11.11 7.62
N GLU A 314 -22.25 12.43 7.70
CA GLU A 314 -22.95 13.24 8.69
C GLU A 314 -23.67 14.38 7.98
N GLY A 315 -24.99 14.44 8.17
CA GLY A 315 -25.82 15.53 7.72
C GLY A 315 -26.05 16.52 8.86
N GLN A 316 -25.94 17.83 8.58
CA GLN A 316 -26.27 18.84 9.56
C GLN A 316 -26.76 20.14 8.90
N GLN A 317 -27.36 21.01 9.71
CA GLN A 317 -27.60 22.39 9.32
C GLN A 317 -26.27 23.14 9.30
N ASP A 318 -26.04 23.98 8.28
CA ASP A 318 -24.80 24.77 8.20
C ASP A 318 -24.73 25.75 9.38
N PRO A 319 -23.67 25.70 10.22
CA PRO A 319 -23.54 26.57 11.40
C PRO A 319 -23.46 28.06 11.07
N ASP A 320 -23.00 28.40 9.86
CA ASP A 320 -22.80 29.77 9.40
C ASP A 320 -23.98 30.31 8.56
N ASP A 321 -24.78 29.42 7.94
CA ASP A 321 -26.00 29.78 7.21
C ASP A 321 -27.16 28.81 7.54
N ALA A 322 -28.04 29.22 8.46
CA ALA A 322 -29.19 28.43 8.87
C ALA A 322 -30.16 28.05 7.72
N SER A 323 -30.07 28.67 6.55
CA SER A 323 -30.86 28.30 5.37
C SER A 323 -30.31 27.12 4.56
N GLN A 324 -29.10 26.68 4.89
CA GLN A 324 -28.37 25.61 4.22
C GLN A 324 -28.22 24.38 5.13
N TYR A 325 -28.03 23.23 4.48
CA TYR A 325 -27.54 22.02 5.09
C TYR A 325 -26.18 21.69 4.47
N VAL A 326 -25.40 20.89 5.21
CA VAL A 326 -24.13 20.33 4.78
C VAL A 326 -24.17 18.83 5.05
N ILE A 327 -23.78 18.03 4.08
CA ILE A 327 -23.46 16.62 4.24
C ILE A 327 -21.94 16.49 4.10
N VAL A 328 -21.31 15.95 5.12
CA VAL A 328 -19.86 15.68 5.14
C VAL A 328 -19.66 14.17 5.10
N ARG A 329 -18.91 13.72 4.09
CA ARG A 329 -18.52 12.33 3.91
C ARG A 329 -17.04 12.21 4.22
N ARG A 330 -16.65 11.22 5.03
CA ARG A 330 -15.26 10.95 5.38
C ARG A 330 -14.92 9.49 5.11
N LEU A 331 -13.78 9.25 4.47
CA LEU A 331 -13.22 7.93 4.27
C LEU A 331 -11.80 7.86 4.84
N GLU A 332 -11.67 7.16 5.95
CA GLU A 332 -10.37 6.78 6.52
C GLU A 332 -9.93 5.45 5.89
N LEU A 333 -8.76 5.45 5.25
CA LEU A 333 -8.17 4.21 4.72
C LEU A 333 -7.34 3.52 5.81
N ARG A 334 -7.48 2.20 5.91
CA ARG A 334 -6.79 1.35 6.89
C ARG A 334 -5.66 0.57 6.22
N GLU A 335 -4.80 -0.05 7.03
CA GLU A 335 -3.69 -0.86 6.54
C GLU A 335 -4.17 -1.93 5.54
N GLY A 336 -3.48 -2.03 4.38
CA GLY A 336 -3.81 -2.99 3.32
C GLY A 336 -4.89 -2.53 2.35
N TRP A 337 -5.35 -1.27 2.42
CA TRP A 337 -6.28 -0.71 1.44
C TRP A 337 -5.69 -0.69 0.02
N GLU A 338 -4.37 -0.56 -0.11
CA GLU A 338 -3.66 -0.54 -1.39
C GLU A 338 -3.84 -1.85 -2.17
N ASP A 339 -3.95 -2.99 -1.47
CA ASP A 339 -4.26 -4.29 -2.09
C ASP A 339 -5.69 -4.38 -2.63
N ARG A 340 -6.51 -3.35 -2.35
CA ARG A 340 -7.90 -3.17 -2.76
C ARG A 340 -8.14 -1.80 -3.38
N GLU A 341 -7.10 -1.10 -3.84
CA GLU A 341 -7.16 0.27 -4.33
C GLU A 341 -8.22 0.42 -5.42
N LYS A 342 -8.20 -0.48 -6.41
CA LYS A 342 -9.16 -0.47 -7.51
C LYS A 342 -10.59 -0.66 -7.02
N GLU A 343 -10.82 -1.61 -6.11
CA GLU A 343 -12.15 -1.86 -5.55
C GLU A 343 -12.67 -0.68 -4.71
N ILE A 344 -11.78 0.03 -4.02
CA ILE A 344 -12.09 1.23 -3.24
C ILE A 344 -12.42 2.39 -4.18
N ASP A 345 -11.63 2.57 -5.24
CA ASP A 345 -11.92 3.56 -6.28
C ASP A 345 -13.22 3.27 -7.02
N ASP A 346 -13.53 2.01 -7.31
CA ASP A 346 -14.81 1.62 -7.93
C ASP A 346 -15.99 1.92 -6.99
N LEU A 347 -15.82 1.78 -5.67
CA LEU A 347 -16.86 1.98 -4.67
C LEU A 347 -17.09 3.48 -4.35
N PHE A 348 -16.03 4.28 -4.32
CA PHE A 348 -16.08 5.67 -3.84
C PHE A 348 -15.65 6.72 -4.87
N GLY A 349 -15.18 6.30 -6.06
CA GLY A 349 -14.64 7.20 -7.08
C GLY A 349 -15.65 8.28 -7.42
N SER A 350 -15.27 9.54 -7.18
CA SER A 350 -16.06 10.80 -7.25
C SER A 350 -16.78 11.28 -5.98
N ILE A 351 -16.78 10.52 -4.89
CA ILE A 351 -17.42 10.98 -3.63
C ILE A 351 -16.57 12.04 -2.92
N PHE A 352 -15.25 11.93 -3.02
CA PHE A 352 -14.30 12.80 -2.30
C PHE A 352 -13.63 13.80 -3.24
N ASP A 353 -13.43 15.01 -2.75
CA ASP A 353 -12.79 16.10 -3.46
C ASP A 353 -11.47 16.54 -2.81
N SER A 354 -11.20 16.07 -1.60
CA SER A 354 -10.06 16.49 -0.81
C SER A 354 -9.48 15.36 0.04
N LEU A 355 -8.16 15.41 0.23
CA LEU A 355 -7.47 14.70 1.29
C LEU A 355 -7.26 15.66 2.46
N VAL A 356 -7.60 15.20 3.65
CA VAL A 356 -7.58 15.96 4.88
C VAL A 356 -6.61 15.34 5.85
N VAL A 357 -5.81 16.21 6.49
CA VAL A 357 -4.98 15.85 7.62
C VAL A 357 -5.34 16.77 8.78
N GLU A 358 -5.77 16.18 9.89
CA GLU A 358 -5.85 16.87 11.16
C GLU A 358 -4.46 16.91 11.79
N ILE A 359 -3.99 18.09 12.17
CA ILE A 359 -2.60 18.34 12.57
C ILE A 359 -2.53 18.96 13.97
N ASP A 360 -1.44 18.73 14.68
CA ASP A 360 -1.18 19.48 15.91
C ASP A 360 -0.81 20.94 15.58
N SER A 361 -1.78 21.85 15.72
CA SER A 361 -1.61 23.28 15.45
C SER A 361 -0.47 23.95 16.22
N ARG A 362 0.00 23.37 17.34
CA ARG A 362 1.14 23.90 18.10
C ARG A 362 2.46 23.82 17.33
N SER A 363 2.55 22.93 16.35
CA SER A 363 3.73 22.73 15.51
C SER A 363 3.83 23.76 14.38
N LEU A 364 2.72 24.42 14.02
CA LEU A 364 2.65 25.32 12.88
C LEU A 364 2.66 26.79 13.31
N LYS A 365 3.51 27.57 12.65
CA LYS A 365 3.56 29.02 12.81
C LYS A 365 2.97 29.68 11.57
N PHE A 366 1.83 30.34 11.73
CA PHE A 366 1.11 31.00 10.64
C PHE A 366 2.01 31.91 9.80
N ASP A 367 2.76 32.82 10.43
CA ASP A 367 3.64 33.75 9.71
C ASP A 367 4.72 33.02 8.88
N ALA A 368 5.25 31.90 9.39
CA ALA A 368 6.24 31.11 8.66
C ALA A 368 5.64 30.35 7.47
N LEU A 369 4.36 29.97 7.55
CA LEU A 369 3.61 29.38 6.43
C LEU A 369 3.36 30.43 5.36
N VAL A 370 2.91 31.63 5.74
CA VAL A 370 2.73 32.75 4.80
C VAL A 370 4.04 33.02 4.04
N GLU A 371 5.14 33.24 4.76
CA GLU A 371 6.45 33.47 4.12
C GLU A 371 6.88 32.33 3.19
N LEU A 372 6.53 31.08 3.53
CA LEU A 372 6.81 29.93 2.67
C LEU A 372 5.98 29.98 1.39
N PHE A 373 4.68 30.20 1.50
CA PHE A 373 3.78 30.19 0.35
C PHE A 373 3.97 31.43 -0.55
N GLU A 374 4.36 32.59 -0.01
CA GLU A 374 4.78 33.76 -0.81
C GLU A 374 6.02 33.43 -1.66
N ARG A 375 7.00 32.70 -1.10
CA ARG A 375 8.18 32.25 -1.86
C ARG A 375 7.81 31.24 -2.94
N ILE A 376 6.90 30.32 -2.62
CA ILE A 376 6.39 29.33 -3.57
C ILE A 376 5.66 30.04 -4.71
N GLU A 377 4.75 30.95 -4.41
CA GLU A 377 4.02 31.75 -5.38
C GLU A 377 4.96 32.52 -6.32
N SER A 378 5.99 33.17 -5.75
CA SER A 378 6.99 33.89 -6.54
C SER A 378 7.86 32.99 -7.43
N THR A 379 8.04 31.71 -7.07
CA THR A 379 8.96 30.79 -7.77
C THR A 379 8.24 29.90 -8.78
N HIS A 380 7.04 29.43 -8.41
CA HIS A 380 6.26 28.42 -9.12
C HIS A 380 4.94 28.97 -9.70
N GLY A 381 4.60 30.23 -9.43
CA GLY A 381 3.30 30.81 -9.76
C GLY A 381 2.21 30.34 -8.80
N GLY A 382 0.94 30.50 -9.19
CA GLY A 382 -0.20 30.23 -8.32
C GLY A 382 -0.80 31.51 -7.72
N ASN A 383 -1.67 31.34 -6.73
CA ASN A 383 -2.30 32.45 -6.02
C ASN A 383 -2.47 32.11 -4.53
N LEU A 384 -1.84 32.89 -3.67
CA LEU A 384 -2.00 32.81 -2.22
C LEU A 384 -3.11 33.75 -1.74
N ASP A 385 -4.02 33.22 -0.92
CA ASP A 385 -4.98 33.99 -0.12
C ASP A 385 -4.73 33.74 1.36
N GLU A 386 -4.68 34.81 2.17
CA GLU A 386 -4.43 34.74 3.61
C GLU A 386 -5.54 35.41 4.41
N ASP A 387 -6.07 34.70 5.41
CA ASP A 387 -6.93 35.28 6.44
C ASP A 387 -6.24 35.24 7.80
N ARG A 388 -5.68 36.39 8.18
CA ARG A 388 -5.00 36.59 9.46
C ARG A 388 -5.92 36.46 10.67
N ARG A 389 -7.24 36.65 10.51
CA ARG A 389 -8.20 36.57 11.61
C ARG A 389 -8.47 35.12 11.99
N SER A 390 -8.73 34.27 11.01
CA SER A 390 -8.92 32.82 11.21
C SER A 390 -7.60 32.06 11.28
N LYS A 391 -6.48 32.67 10.87
CA LYS A 391 -5.17 32.02 10.69
C LYS A 391 -5.22 30.90 9.65
N ARG A 392 -5.93 31.17 8.56
CA ARG A 392 -6.10 30.28 7.42
C ARG A 392 -5.31 30.80 6.23
N ILE A 393 -4.65 29.90 5.52
CA ILE A 393 -4.09 30.16 4.18
C ILE A 393 -4.75 29.24 3.16
N GLU A 394 -4.99 29.75 1.97
CA GLU A 394 -5.46 29.00 0.80
C GLU A 394 -4.52 29.31 -0.37
N TYR A 395 -3.82 28.29 -0.85
CA TYR A 395 -2.93 28.40 -2.00
C TYR A 395 -3.50 27.61 -3.18
N ALA A 396 -3.80 28.32 -4.26
CA ALA A 396 -4.19 27.73 -5.53
C ALA A 396 -2.95 27.57 -6.43
N ALA A 397 -2.53 26.32 -6.62
CA ALA A 397 -1.40 25.96 -7.45
C ALA A 397 -1.70 26.12 -8.95
N ALA A 398 -0.66 26.30 -9.76
CA ALA A 398 -0.77 26.40 -11.21
C ALA A 398 -1.28 25.10 -11.88
N ASP A 399 -1.04 23.94 -11.26
CA ASP A 399 -1.51 22.63 -11.72
C ASP A 399 -3.00 22.35 -11.38
N GLY A 400 -3.68 23.32 -10.76
CA GLY A 400 -5.07 23.24 -10.35
C GLY A 400 -5.30 22.59 -8.99
N ALA A 401 -4.25 22.19 -8.27
CA ALA A 401 -4.36 21.79 -6.89
C ALA A 401 -4.65 23.00 -5.98
N ARG A 402 -5.28 22.74 -4.85
CA ARG A 402 -5.59 23.72 -3.83
C ARG A 402 -5.17 23.18 -2.48
N ILE A 403 -4.40 23.97 -1.76
CA ILE A 403 -3.85 23.62 -0.45
C ILE A 403 -4.42 24.61 0.55
N THR A 404 -5.18 24.11 1.51
CA THR A 404 -5.73 24.93 2.59
C THR A 404 -5.10 24.51 3.89
N ILE A 405 -4.56 25.45 4.66
CA ILE A 405 -4.05 25.20 6.00
C ILE A 405 -4.74 26.17 6.96
N ASP A 406 -5.57 25.63 7.84
CA ASP A 406 -6.18 26.33 8.96
C ASP A 406 -5.40 26.00 10.25
N VAL A 407 -4.61 26.96 10.71
CA VAL A 407 -3.80 26.78 11.93
C VAL A 407 -4.68 26.85 13.18
N GLY A 408 -5.81 27.56 13.14
CA GLY A 408 -6.73 27.68 14.27
C GLY A 408 -7.45 26.36 14.56
N GLU A 409 -7.94 25.72 13.50
CA GLU A 409 -8.63 24.43 13.56
C GLU A 409 -7.68 23.24 13.56
N GLY A 410 -6.41 23.45 13.21
CA GLY A 410 -5.43 22.35 13.08
C GLY A 410 -5.80 21.45 11.91
N ARG A 411 -6.12 22.06 10.76
CA ARG A 411 -6.66 21.35 9.60
C ARG A 411 -5.83 21.68 8.37
N LEU A 412 -5.39 20.66 7.65
CA LEU A 412 -4.74 20.76 6.35
C LEU A 412 -5.59 20.01 5.33
N ALA A 413 -5.85 20.62 4.18
CA ALA A 413 -6.63 20.04 3.09
C ALA A 413 -5.88 20.19 1.78
N LEU A 414 -5.80 19.12 0.99
CA LEU A 414 -5.40 19.17 -0.42
C LEU A 414 -6.56 18.72 -1.29
N SER A 415 -6.90 19.51 -2.29
CA SER A 415 -7.87 19.14 -3.32
C SER A 415 -7.31 19.43 -4.70
N LYS A 416 -7.87 18.78 -5.72
CA LYS A 416 -7.60 19.11 -7.11
C LYS A 416 -8.88 18.97 -7.91
N ARG A 417 -9.15 19.92 -8.80
CA ARG A 417 -10.36 19.85 -9.63
C ARG A 417 -10.32 18.61 -10.53
N ASN A 418 -11.48 17.96 -10.67
CA ASN A 418 -11.69 16.80 -11.54
C ASN A 418 -10.92 15.53 -11.13
N THR A 419 -10.55 15.38 -9.87
CA THR A 419 -10.07 14.09 -9.37
C THR A 419 -11.17 13.05 -9.51
N SER A 420 -10.81 11.92 -10.11
CA SER A 420 -11.77 10.87 -10.47
C SER A 420 -11.78 9.71 -9.49
N SER A 421 -10.75 9.60 -8.64
CA SER A 421 -10.56 8.47 -7.73
C SER A 421 -9.94 8.87 -6.39
N CYS A 422 -10.03 7.96 -5.41
CA CYS A 422 -9.43 8.12 -4.09
C CYS A 422 -7.90 8.03 -4.17
N SER A 423 -7.40 7.06 -4.94
CA SER A 423 -5.97 6.88 -5.23
C SER A 423 -5.33 8.14 -5.81
N GLU A 424 -5.99 8.80 -6.75
CA GLU A 424 -5.49 10.03 -7.39
C GLU A 424 -5.32 11.16 -6.37
N LEU A 425 -6.27 11.34 -5.44
CA LEU A 425 -6.16 12.33 -4.35
C LEU A 425 -4.98 12.04 -3.42
N VAL A 426 -4.79 10.77 -3.06
CA VAL A 426 -3.65 10.33 -2.22
C VAL A 426 -2.32 10.58 -2.93
N ASP A 427 -2.23 10.23 -4.21
CA ASP A 427 -1.01 10.43 -5.01
C ASP A 427 -0.67 11.90 -5.22
N ILE A 428 -1.66 12.76 -5.43
CA ILE A 428 -1.46 14.21 -5.49
C ILE A 428 -0.90 14.70 -4.16
N ALA A 429 -1.50 14.31 -3.04
CA ALA A 429 -1.03 14.76 -1.72
C ALA A 429 0.43 14.35 -1.44
N ARG A 430 0.82 13.15 -1.86
CA ARG A 430 2.20 12.65 -1.75
C ARG A 430 3.20 13.47 -2.55
N GLN A 431 2.82 14.03 -3.70
CA GLN A 431 3.71 14.86 -4.53
C GLN A 431 4.14 16.18 -3.88
N TYR A 432 3.38 16.65 -2.87
CA TYR A 432 3.71 17.85 -2.12
C TYR A 432 4.73 17.62 -0.98
N ARG A 433 5.03 16.35 -0.65
CA ARG A 433 6.16 15.95 0.21
C ARG A 433 6.28 16.67 1.55
N PHE A 434 5.19 16.75 2.31
CA PHE A 434 5.24 17.27 3.69
C PHE A 434 6.26 16.51 4.54
N THR A 435 6.99 17.20 5.42
CA THR A 435 7.80 16.52 6.43
C THR A 435 6.88 16.03 7.53
N LEU A 436 6.86 14.71 7.77
CA LEU A 436 6.00 14.09 8.77
C LEU A 436 6.78 13.84 10.07
N ASP A 437 6.21 14.28 11.19
CA ASP A 437 6.70 14.01 12.54
C ASP A 437 5.71 13.07 13.23
N GLY A 438 5.64 11.83 12.75
CA GLY A 438 4.70 10.80 13.20
C GLY A 438 4.38 9.77 12.11
N PRO A 439 3.63 8.71 12.46
CA PRO A 439 3.11 7.77 11.47
C PRO A 439 2.07 8.46 10.58
N SER A 440 2.07 8.11 9.30
CA SER A 440 1.03 8.51 8.34
C SER A 440 0.70 7.32 7.44
N ARG A 441 -0.57 7.15 7.16
CA ARG A 441 -1.10 6.11 6.28
C ARG A 441 -1.26 6.61 4.85
N LEU A 442 -1.59 7.89 4.69
CA LEU A 442 -1.90 8.45 3.37
C LEU A 442 -0.74 9.25 2.76
N LEU A 443 -0.06 10.08 3.56
CA LEU A 443 0.98 10.98 3.06
C LEU A 443 2.35 10.32 2.93
N LEU A 444 2.62 9.22 3.64
CA LEU A 444 3.74 8.37 3.27
C LEU A 444 3.41 7.68 1.95
N ALA A 445 4.37 7.69 1.02
CA ALA A 445 4.26 6.89 -0.19
C ALA A 445 3.99 5.44 0.23
N SER A 446 2.86 4.87 -0.22
CA SER A 446 2.71 3.42 -0.22
C SER A 446 3.77 2.93 -1.19
N THR A 447 4.81 2.34 -0.62
CA THR A 447 5.95 1.83 -1.37
C THR A 447 5.56 0.58 -2.12
#